data_AF-A0A915P1V4-F1
#
_entry.id   AF-A0A915P1V4-F1
#
_cell.length_a   1.000
_cell.length_b   1.000
_cell.length_c   1.000
_cell.angle_alpha   90.00
_cell.angle_beta   90.00
_cell.angle_gamma   90.00
#
_symmetry.space_group_name_H-M   'P 1'
#
loop_
_entity.id
_entity.type
_entity.pdbx_description
1 polymer ?
#
loop_
_entity_poly.entity_id
_entity_poly.type
_entity_poly.pdbx_seq_one_letter_code
_entity_poly.pdbx_strand_id
1 'polypeptide(L)'
;SIESLARKATDREQDKELLLRDLEEIKQLIVSLFERIQQSNNKTNNELLIDRLQTFCEEIERIADLDILLNCQQKQLVEQQAPRIKRKNGISKINEIEMNEKEEWNQRLQEQINDLQSIQKYLNKREKQLDAEIAYEFGGDIEALQEWLFCKEQLLKLCSEKRLLDEKLREVKRLINSLEEMCLLPEEIKQVCENF
;
A
#
# COMPACT_ATOMS: atom_id res chain seq x y z
N SER A 1 -3.19 -6.74 26.78
CA SER A 1 -2.85 -8.16 26.93
C SER A 1 -2.68 -8.79 25.56
N ILE A 2 -1.92 -9.89 25.47
CA ILE A 2 -1.72 -10.66 24.22
C ILE A 2 -3.08 -11.06 23.61
N GLU A 3 -4.02 -11.53 24.43
CA GLU A 3 -5.39 -11.88 23.99
C GLU A 3 -6.16 -10.73 23.34
N SER A 4 -5.93 -9.47 23.77
CA SER A 4 -6.57 -8.31 23.17
C SER A 4 -5.95 -7.96 21.81
N LEU A 5 -4.64 -8.17 21.64
CA LEU A 5 -3.95 -8.00 20.37
C LEU A 5 -4.32 -9.12 19.38
N ALA A 6 -4.44 -10.36 19.85
CA ALA A 6 -4.87 -11.50 19.05
C ALA A 6 -6.28 -11.29 18.49
N ARG A 7 -7.25 -10.86 19.32
CA ARG A 7 -8.61 -10.50 18.87
C ARG A 7 -8.57 -9.41 17.79
N LYS A 8 -7.80 -8.34 18.03
CA LYS A 8 -7.58 -7.24 17.07
C LYS A 8 -6.93 -7.69 15.76
N ALA A 9 -6.14 -8.76 15.76
CA ALA A 9 -5.56 -9.33 14.55
C ALA A 9 -6.62 -10.12 13.78
N THR A 10 -7.42 -10.93 14.46
CA THR A 10 -8.53 -11.68 13.86
C THR A 10 -9.56 -10.76 13.23
N ASP A 11 -9.98 -9.69 13.92
CA ASP A 11 -10.93 -8.72 13.36
C ASP A 11 -10.40 -8.10 12.06
N ARG A 12 -9.10 -7.76 12.03
CA ARG A 12 -8.44 -7.20 10.84
C ARG A 12 -8.27 -8.22 9.70
N GLU A 13 -8.12 -9.50 10.02
CA GLU A 13 -8.09 -10.56 9.01
C GLU A 13 -9.47 -10.72 8.35
N GLN A 14 -10.54 -10.60 9.13
CA GLN A 14 -11.91 -10.58 8.61
C GLN A 14 -12.18 -9.34 7.72
N ASP A 15 -11.75 -8.16 8.16
CA ASP A 15 -11.83 -6.93 7.35
C ASP A 15 -11.07 -7.10 6.02
N LYS A 16 -9.92 -7.79 6.04
CA LYS A 16 -9.13 -8.07 4.84
C LYS A 16 -9.87 -9.01 3.89
N GLU A 17 -10.53 -10.04 4.41
CA GLU A 17 -11.33 -10.97 3.60
C GLU A 17 -12.56 -10.29 2.96
N LEU A 18 -13.18 -9.34 3.66
CA LEU A 18 -14.22 -8.50 3.08
C LEU A 18 -13.66 -7.65 1.95
N LEU A 19 -12.57 -6.95 2.19
CA LEU A 19 -11.95 -6.07 1.20
C LEU A 19 -11.45 -6.83 -0.04
N LEU A 20 -10.98 -8.07 0.11
CA LEU A 20 -10.60 -8.93 -1.01
C LEU A 20 -11.81 -9.32 -1.89
N ARG A 21 -13.00 -9.49 -1.27
CA ARG A 21 -14.24 -9.72 -2.03
C ARG A 21 -14.64 -8.47 -2.80
N ASP A 22 -14.62 -7.30 -2.15
CA ASP A 22 -14.93 -6.04 -2.81
C ASP A 22 -13.97 -5.77 -3.99
N LEU A 23 -12.67 -6.06 -3.82
CA LEU A 23 -11.69 -5.96 -4.91
C LEU A 23 -12.01 -6.90 -6.08
N GLU A 24 -12.40 -8.14 -5.79
CA GLU A 24 -12.77 -9.10 -6.83
C GLU A 24 -14.02 -8.62 -7.58
N GLU A 25 -15.03 -8.10 -6.88
CA GLU A 25 -16.22 -7.52 -7.51
C GLU A 25 -15.85 -6.38 -8.46
N ILE A 26 -14.98 -5.45 -8.04
CA ILE A 26 -14.48 -4.38 -8.92
C ILE A 26 -13.74 -4.95 -10.14
N LYS A 27 -12.92 -5.98 -9.97
CA LYS A 27 -12.20 -6.62 -11.10
C LYS A 27 -13.17 -7.27 -12.09
N GLN A 28 -14.24 -7.90 -11.61
CA GLN A 28 -15.27 -8.48 -12.46
C GLN A 28 -16.04 -7.39 -13.24
N LEU A 29 -16.34 -6.25 -12.61
CA LEU A 29 -16.95 -5.12 -13.32
C LEU A 29 -16.04 -4.56 -14.42
N ILE A 30 -14.73 -4.48 -14.16
CA ILE A 30 -13.73 -4.06 -15.17
C ILE A 30 -13.71 -5.03 -16.35
N VAL A 31 -13.68 -6.34 -16.09
CA VAL A 31 -13.73 -7.36 -17.16
C VAL A 31 -15.01 -7.22 -17.99
N SER A 32 -16.16 -7.08 -17.34
CA SER A 32 -17.45 -6.85 -18.01
C SER A 32 -17.47 -5.57 -18.86
N LEU A 33 -16.85 -4.48 -18.39
CA LEU A 33 -16.65 -3.26 -19.18
C LEU A 33 -15.79 -3.52 -20.42
N PHE A 34 -14.69 -4.26 -20.28
CA PHE A 34 -13.80 -4.57 -21.41
C PHE A 34 -14.47 -5.47 -22.44
N GLU A 35 -15.28 -6.43 -22.00
CA GLU A 35 -16.09 -7.26 -22.90
C GLU A 35 -17.09 -6.42 -23.72
N ARG A 36 -17.73 -5.41 -23.11
CA ARG A 36 -18.60 -4.47 -23.82
C ARG A 36 -17.84 -3.66 -24.87
N ILE A 37 -16.64 -3.18 -24.55
CA ILE A 37 -15.75 -2.49 -25.52
C ILE A 37 -15.41 -3.44 -26.66
N GLN A 38 -15.09 -4.70 -26.38
CA GLN A 38 -14.72 -5.69 -27.39
C GLN A 38 -15.88 -6.00 -28.36
N GLN A 39 -17.13 -5.91 -27.90
CA GLN A 39 -18.32 -6.12 -28.70
C GLN A 39 -18.69 -4.91 -29.60
N SER A 40 -18.00 -3.78 -29.47
CA SER A 40 -18.21 -2.61 -30.33
C SER A 40 -17.75 -2.86 -31.78
N ASN A 41 -18.20 -2.02 -32.72
CA ASN A 41 -18.01 -2.23 -34.17
C ASN A 41 -16.54 -2.21 -34.65
N ASN A 42 -15.57 -1.87 -33.79
CA ASN A 42 -14.18 -1.55 -34.16
C ASN A 42 -13.11 -2.52 -33.59
N LYS A 43 -13.33 -3.83 -33.78
CA LYS A 43 -12.61 -4.93 -33.09
C LYS A 43 -11.07 -4.80 -32.98
N THR A 44 -10.35 -4.46 -34.05
CA THR A 44 -8.87 -4.39 -34.01
C THR A 44 -8.34 -3.23 -33.15
N ASN A 45 -9.02 -2.08 -33.16
CA ASN A 45 -8.64 -0.95 -32.30
C ASN A 45 -9.03 -1.22 -30.84
N ASN A 46 -10.11 -1.98 -30.62
CA ASN A 46 -10.60 -2.33 -29.29
C ASN A 46 -9.64 -3.27 -28.55
N GLU A 47 -9.02 -4.23 -29.24
CA GLU A 47 -8.01 -5.11 -28.63
C GLU A 47 -6.82 -4.32 -28.08
N LEU A 48 -6.28 -3.37 -28.86
CA LEU A 48 -5.18 -2.51 -28.41
C LEU A 48 -5.58 -1.58 -27.25
N LEU A 49 -6.82 -1.08 -27.25
CA LEU A 49 -7.34 -0.26 -26.15
C LEU A 49 -7.46 -1.10 -24.87
N ILE A 50 -8.04 -2.30 -24.95
CA ILE A 50 -8.21 -3.20 -23.82
C ILE A 50 -6.86 -3.59 -23.20
N ASP A 51 -5.87 -3.95 -24.01
CA ASP A 51 -4.52 -4.27 -23.52
C ASP A 51 -3.90 -3.10 -22.73
N ARG A 52 -4.07 -1.88 -23.25
CA ARG A 52 -3.57 -0.66 -22.61
C ARG A 52 -4.31 -0.33 -21.32
N LEU A 53 -5.61 -0.60 -21.27
CA LEU A 53 -6.46 -0.42 -20.08
C LEU A 53 -6.12 -1.45 -19.00
N GLN A 54 -5.94 -2.72 -19.37
CA GLN A 54 -5.52 -3.76 -18.45
C GLN A 54 -4.14 -3.45 -17.84
N THR A 55 -3.18 -3.05 -18.68
CA THR A 55 -1.86 -2.61 -18.21
C THR A 55 -1.97 -1.43 -17.25
N PHE A 56 -2.86 -0.48 -17.55
CA PHE A 56 -3.08 0.69 -16.70
C PHE A 56 -3.70 0.33 -15.34
N CYS A 57 -4.66 -0.61 -15.30
CA CYS A 57 -5.21 -1.13 -14.05
C CYS A 57 -4.12 -1.79 -13.19
N GLU A 58 -3.26 -2.63 -13.78
CA GLU A 58 -2.13 -3.25 -13.07
C GLU A 58 -1.14 -2.21 -12.53
N GLU A 59 -0.85 -1.16 -13.30
CA GLU A 59 0.03 -0.07 -12.87
C GLU A 59 -0.57 0.71 -11.68
N ILE A 60 -1.87 0.99 -11.70
CA ILE A 60 -2.57 1.62 -10.57
C ILE A 60 -2.46 0.76 -9.31
N GLU A 61 -2.74 -0.54 -9.42
CA GLU A 61 -2.64 -1.46 -8.28
C GLU A 61 -1.24 -1.43 -7.65
N ARG A 62 -0.19 -1.51 -8.49
CA ARG A 62 1.21 -1.48 -8.04
C ARG A 62 1.58 -0.14 -7.40
N ILE A 63 1.12 0.97 -7.96
CA ILE A 63 1.41 2.31 -7.43
C ILE A 63 0.70 2.53 -6.08
N ALA A 64 -0.54 2.08 -5.95
CA ALA A 64 -1.28 2.09 -4.68
C ALA A 64 -0.52 1.33 -3.59
N ASP A 65 -0.04 0.12 -3.92
CA ASP A 65 0.74 -0.70 -3.00
C ASP A 65 2.08 -0.05 -2.60
N LEU A 66 2.81 0.50 -3.58
CA LEU A 66 4.11 1.15 -3.33
C LEU A 66 3.98 2.43 -2.51
N ASP A 67 2.95 3.23 -2.77
CA ASP A 67 2.72 4.49 -2.05
C ASP A 67 2.54 4.23 -0.55
N ILE A 68 1.67 3.28 -0.20
CA ILE A 68 1.45 2.92 1.21
C ILE A 68 2.71 2.30 1.83
N LEU A 69 3.43 1.45 1.10
CA LEU A 69 4.65 0.82 1.60
C LEU A 69 5.73 1.85 1.95
N LEU A 70 6.06 2.76 1.02
CA LEU A 70 7.11 3.75 1.23
C LEU A 70 6.73 4.73 2.35
N ASN A 71 5.48 5.19 2.38
CA ASN A 71 4.98 6.06 3.45
C ASN A 71 5.03 5.36 4.83
N CYS A 72 4.71 4.06 4.90
CA CYS A 72 4.84 3.29 6.14
C CYS A 72 6.29 3.13 6.57
N GLN A 73 7.21 2.87 5.64
CA GLN A 73 8.65 2.80 5.93
C GLN A 73 9.18 4.14 6.43
N GLN A 74 8.73 5.25 5.85
CA GLN A 74 9.15 6.60 6.26
C GLN A 74 8.68 6.90 7.67
N LYS A 75 7.42 6.58 7.97
CA LYS A 75 6.86 6.72 9.32
C LYS A 75 7.65 5.90 10.34
N GLN A 76 7.95 4.63 10.03
CA GLN A 76 8.73 3.77 10.93
C GLN A 76 10.14 4.30 11.17
N LEU A 77 10.79 4.86 10.15
CA LEU A 77 12.12 5.45 10.29
C LEU A 77 12.09 6.70 11.18
N VAL A 78 11.11 7.58 11.01
CA VAL A 78 10.91 8.77 11.85
C VAL A 78 10.64 8.37 13.31
N GLU A 79 9.79 7.36 13.55
CA GLU A 79 9.52 6.84 14.90
C GLU A 79 10.76 6.23 15.56
N GLN A 80 11.67 5.63 14.78
CA GLN A 80 12.95 5.11 15.27
C GLN A 80 14.02 6.20 15.48
N GLN A 81 13.92 7.32 14.76
CA GLN A 81 14.79 8.49 14.92
C GLN A 81 14.29 9.44 16.03
N ALA A 82 13.04 9.32 16.47
CA ALA A 82 12.52 10.06 17.60
C ALA A 82 13.43 9.82 18.83
N PRO A 83 13.90 10.89 19.50
CA PRO A 83 14.96 10.77 20.47
C PRO A 83 14.50 9.94 21.67
N ARG A 84 14.97 8.69 21.76
CA ARG A 84 14.92 7.91 22.99
C ARG A 84 15.89 8.52 24.00
N ILE A 85 15.42 9.57 24.68
CA ILE A 85 15.98 10.16 25.90
C ILE A 85 17.40 10.75 25.71
N LYS A 86 17.53 12.06 25.93
CA LYS A 86 18.81 12.76 26.10
C LYS A 86 19.64 12.11 27.21
N ARG A 87 20.45 11.10 26.91
CA ARG A 87 21.54 10.68 27.79
C ARG A 87 22.65 11.71 27.64
N LYS A 88 22.77 12.58 28.65
CA LYS A 88 23.98 13.40 28.86
C LYS A 88 25.18 12.46 28.89
N ASN A 89 26.18 12.77 28.09
CA ASN A 89 27.53 12.19 28.02
C ASN A 89 27.74 11.21 26.85
N GLY A 90 28.55 11.67 25.88
CA GLY A 90 29.28 10.84 24.93
C GLY A 90 28.43 10.11 23.90
N ILE A 91 28.25 10.71 22.72
CA ILE A 91 27.88 9.94 21.53
C ILE A 91 29.06 9.00 21.27
N SER A 92 28.85 7.69 21.40
CA SER A 92 29.87 6.70 21.07
C SER A 92 30.03 6.64 19.54
N LYS A 93 31.21 6.29 19.02
CA LYS A 93 31.42 6.11 17.57
C LYS A 93 30.43 5.12 16.92
N ILE A 94 29.91 4.16 17.69
CA ILE A 94 28.90 3.21 17.23
C ILE A 94 27.57 3.93 16.97
N ASN A 95 27.18 4.86 17.84
CA ASN A 95 25.96 5.67 17.65
C ASN A 95 26.08 6.64 16.46
N GLU A 96 27.29 7.10 16.11
CA GLU A 96 27.52 7.94 14.93
C GLU A 96 27.37 7.14 13.62
N ILE A 97 27.90 5.92 13.56
CA ILE A 97 27.74 5.03 12.39
C ILE A 97 26.27 4.66 12.18
N GLU A 98 25.58 4.24 13.25
CA GLU A 98 24.15 3.92 13.19
C GLU A 98 23.27 5.12 12.80
N MET A 99 23.66 6.34 13.22
CA MET A 99 22.98 7.55 12.77
C MET A 99 23.19 7.82 11.29
N ASN A 100 24.43 7.72 10.81
CA ASN A 100 24.76 7.95 9.40
C ASN A 100 24.05 6.94 8.48
N GLU A 101 24.00 5.66 8.86
CA GLU A 101 23.27 4.63 8.10
C GLU A 101 21.76 4.90 8.02
N LYS A 102 21.16 5.37 9.12
CA LYS A 102 19.73 5.76 9.14
C LYS A 102 19.45 7.00 8.30
N GLU A 103 20.38 7.94 8.26
CA GLU A 103 20.25 9.15 7.45
C GLU A 103 20.40 8.84 5.95
N GLU A 104 21.35 7.99 5.57
CA GLU A 104 21.47 7.46 4.20
C GLU A 104 20.20 6.71 3.78
N TRP A 105 19.65 5.88 4.67
CA TRP A 105 18.42 5.15 4.38
C TRP A 105 17.22 6.10 4.20
N ASN A 106 17.13 7.15 5.03
CA ASN A 106 16.11 8.18 4.89
C ASN A 106 16.23 8.92 3.55
N GLN A 107 17.46 9.25 3.14
CA GLN A 107 17.71 9.91 1.86
C GLN A 107 17.26 9.02 0.68
N ARG A 108 17.65 7.74 0.67
CA ARG A 108 17.23 6.79 -0.37
C ARG A 108 15.72 6.62 -0.41
N LEU A 109 15.07 6.57 0.76
CA LEU A 109 13.62 6.45 0.83
C LEU A 109 12.91 7.70 0.27
N GLN A 110 13.45 8.89 0.56
CA GLN A 110 12.94 10.13 0.00
C GLN A 110 13.11 10.20 -1.53
N GLU A 111 14.22 9.71 -2.06
CA GLU A 111 14.44 9.57 -3.50
C GLU A 111 13.39 8.63 -4.13
N GLN A 112 13.13 7.48 -3.53
CA GLN A 112 12.09 6.54 -4.00
C GLN A 112 10.68 7.16 -3.98
N ILE A 113 10.36 7.95 -2.95
CA ILE A 113 9.07 8.67 -2.88
C ILE A 113 8.99 9.71 -4.01
N ASN A 114 10.07 10.44 -4.30
CA ASN A 114 10.09 11.42 -5.38
C ASN A 114 9.97 10.75 -6.76
N ASP A 115 10.58 9.59 -6.94
CA ASP A 115 10.45 8.78 -8.15
C ASP A 115 9.01 8.30 -8.33
N LEU A 116 8.38 7.80 -7.25
CA LEU A 116 6.98 7.39 -7.27
C LEU A 116 6.04 8.55 -7.63
N GLN A 117 6.26 9.74 -7.07
CA GLN A 117 5.48 10.93 -7.43
C GLN A 117 5.63 11.32 -8.91
N SER A 118 6.81 11.10 -9.48
CA SER A 118 7.07 11.35 -10.91
C SER A 118 6.33 10.34 -11.79
N ILE A 119 6.31 9.07 -11.38
CA ILE A 119 5.54 8.00 -12.04
C ILE A 119 4.03 8.30 -11.95
N GLN A 120 3.52 8.70 -10.78
CA GLN A 120 2.12 9.08 -10.59
C GLN A 120 1.69 10.22 -11.52
N LYS A 121 2.54 11.24 -11.72
CA LYS A 121 2.26 12.32 -12.68
C LYS A 121 2.15 11.82 -14.12
N TYR A 122 3.02 10.88 -14.51
CA TYR A 122 2.94 10.25 -15.84
C TYR A 122 1.66 9.42 -15.96
N LEU A 123 1.33 8.61 -14.95
CA LEU A 123 0.15 7.77 -14.93
C LEU A 123 -1.14 8.61 -15.02
N ASN A 124 -1.24 9.71 -14.28
CA ASN A 124 -2.38 10.63 -14.33
C ASN A 124 -2.57 11.27 -15.71
N LYS A 125 -1.48 11.43 -16.49
CA LYS A 125 -1.58 11.92 -17.87
C LYS A 125 -2.11 10.83 -18.80
N ARG A 126 -1.62 9.59 -18.64
CA ARG A 126 -2.08 8.42 -19.39
C ARG A 126 -3.54 8.10 -19.08
N GLU A 127 -3.95 8.22 -17.82
CA GLU A 127 -5.34 8.08 -17.36
C GLU A 127 -6.28 8.97 -18.16
N LYS A 128 -5.99 10.27 -18.24
CA LYS A 128 -6.83 11.22 -19.00
C LYS A 128 -6.95 10.88 -20.48
N GLN A 129 -5.91 10.29 -21.07
CA GLN A 129 -5.94 9.84 -22.46
C GLN A 129 -6.84 8.62 -22.61
N LEU A 130 -6.70 7.63 -21.72
CA LEU A 130 -7.53 6.42 -21.70
C LEU A 130 -9.00 6.73 -21.42
N ASP A 131 -9.28 7.64 -20.49
CA ASP A 131 -10.65 8.10 -20.19
C ASP A 131 -11.31 8.72 -21.42
N ALA A 132 -10.57 9.50 -22.22
CA ALA A 132 -11.08 10.09 -23.45
C ALA A 132 -11.32 9.05 -24.55
N GLU A 133 -10.46 8.04 -24.67
CA GLU A 133 -10.62 6.93 -25.61
C GLU A 133 -11.82 6.06 -25.24
N ILE A 134 -12.00 5.74 -23.96
CA ILE A 134 -13.19 5.04 -23.47
C ILE A 134 -14.47 5.83 -23.73
N ALA A 135 -14.46 7.14 -23.44
CA ALA A 135 -15.62 8.00 -23.69
C ALA A 135 -15.99 8.04 -25.18
N TYR A 136 -14.99 7.99 -26.07
CA TYR A 136 -15.22 7.89 -27.51
C TYR A 136 -15.83 6.54 -27.90
N GLU A 137 -15.28 5.43 -27.42
CA GLU A 137 -15.77 4.08 -27.74
C GLU A 137 -17.19 3.82 -27.24
N PHE A 138 -17.55 4.35 -26.07
CA PHE A 138 -18.90 4.24 -25.54
C PHE A 138 -19.92 5.16 -26.23
N GLY A 139 -19.49 6.07 -27.12
CA GLY A 139 -20.37 6.74 -28.08
C GLY A 139 -21.57 7.50 -27.48
N GLY A 140 -21.47 7.93 -26.21
CA GLY A 140 -22.57 8.58 -25.48
C GLY A 140 -23.29 7.71 -24.45
N ASP A 141 -22.87 6.46 -24.25
CA ASP A 141 -23.24 5.66 -23.07
C ASP A 141 -22.55 6.23 -21.82
N ILE A 142 -23.27 7.15 -21.17
CA ILE A 142 -22.82 7.83 -19.96
C ILE A 142 -22.70 6.85 -18.79
N GLU A 143 -23.53 5.80 -18.76
CA GLU A 143 -23.54 4.83 -17.66
C GLU A 143 -22.26 3.98 -17.69
N ALA A 144 -21.85 3.47 -18.85
CA ALA A 144 -20.61 2.72 -18.99
C ALA A 144 -19.36 3.58 -18.68
N LEU A 145 -19.36 4.86 -19.06
CA LEU A 145 -18.29 5.79 -18.69
C LEU A 145 -18.24 6.04 -17.17
N GLN A 146 -19.39 6.23 -16.53
CA GLN A 146 -19.46 6.39 -15.06
C GLN A 146 -18.99 5.13 -14.34
N GLU A 147 -19.37 3.96 -14.83
CA GLU A 147 -18.94 2.69 -14.29
C GLU A 147 -17.42 2.50 -14.41
N TRP A 148 -16.82 2.89 -15.54
CA TRP A 148 -15.35 2.91 -15.70
C TRP A 148 -14.66 3.81 -14.67
N LEU A 149 -15.13 5.05 -14.54
CA LEU A 149 -14.57 6.02 -13.60
C LEU A 149 -14.68 5.51 -12.15
N PHE A 150 -15.84 4.94 -11.80
CA PHE A 150 -16.09 4.32 -10.51
C PHE A 150 -15.13 3.14 -10.26
N CYS A 151 -15.03 2.20 -11.18
CA CYS A 151 -14.19 1.01 -11.03
C CYS A 151 -12.72 1.38 -10.82
N LYS A 152 -12.20 2.33 -11.60
CA LYS A 152 -10.84 2.84 -11.47
C LYS A 152 -10.59 3.49 -10.10
N GLU A 153 -11.51 4.35 -9.65
CA GLU A 153 -11.40 5.00 -8.33
C GLU A 153 -11.44 3.97 -7.20
N GLN A 154 -12.36 3.01 -7.25
CA GLN A 154 -12.45 1.96 -6.24
C GLN A 154 -11.24 1.03 -6.27
N LEU A 155 -10.69 0.70 -7.44
CA LEU A 155 -9.49 -0.13 -7.55
C LEU A 155 -8.31 0.50 -6.80
N LEU A 156 -8.04 1.79 -7.05
CA LEU A 156 -7.00 2.54 -6.36
C LEU A 156 -7.22 2.58 -4.84
N LYS A 157 -8.45 2.90 -4.43
CA LYS A 157 -8.82 3.02 -3.01
C LYS A 157 -8.68 1.69 -2.27
N LEU A 158 -9.30 0.63 -2.80
CA LEU A 158 -9.32 -0.69 -2.17
C LEU A 158 -7.93 -1.31 -2.12
N CYS A 159 -7.09 -1.15 -3.16
CA CYS A 159 -5.70 -1.60 -3.10
C CYS A 159 -4.90 -0.85 -2.02
N SER A 160 -5.08 0.47 -1.90
CA SER A 160 -4.43 1.26 -0.84
C SER A 160 -4.87 0.78 0.55
N GLU A 161 -6.17 0.56 0.74
CA GLU A 161 -6.74 0.07 2.01
C GLU A 161 -6.25 -1.35 2.35
N LYS A 162 -6.20 -2.25 1.36
CA LYS A 162 -5.61 -3.59 1.48
C LYS A 162 -4.19 -3.52 2.00
N ARG A 163 -3.35 -2.70 1.36
CA ARG A 163 -1.95 -2.59 1.73
C ARG A 163 -1.77 -2.02 3.12
N LEU A 164 -2.57 -1.00 3.47
CA LEU A 164 -2.54 -0.39 4.79
C LEU A 164 -2.94 -1.41 5.87
N LEU A 165 -3.93 -2.25 5.59
CA LEU A 165 -4.36 -3.31 6.49
C LEU A 165 -3.29 -4.40 6.64
N ASP A 166 -2.61 -4.77 5.55
CA ASP A 166 -1.47 -5.68 5.57
C ASP A 166 -0.32 -5.17 6.45
N GLU A 167 0.02 -3.88 6.37
CA GLU A 167 1.03 -3.28 7.24
C GLU A 167 0.60 -3.28 8.70
N LYS A 168 -0.65 -2.93 8.99
CA LYS A 168 -1.21 -2.98 10.36
C LYS A 168 -1.21 -4.40 10.93
N LEU A 169 -1.58 -5.40 10.13
CA LEU A 169 -1.53 -6.81 10.53
C LEU A 169 -0.11 -7.26 10.82
N ARG A 170 0.85 -6.88 9.98
CA ARG A 170 2.27 -7.17 10.19
C ARG A 170 2.78 -6.56 11.49
N GLU A 171 2.39 -5.32 11.78
CA GLU A 171 2.76 -4.63 13.03
C GLU A 171 2.18 -5.34 14.26
N VAL A 172 0.89 -5.67 14.24
CA VAL A 172 0.23 -6.38 15.36
C VAL A 172 0.86 -7.76 15.58
N LYS A 173 1.14 -8.52 14.51
CA LYS A 173 1.80 -9.83 14.61
C LYS A 173 3.21 -9.70 15.20
N ARG A 174 3.98 -8.68 14.79
CA ARG A 174 5.30 -8.39 15.35
C ARG A 174 5.22 -8.07 16.86
N LEU A 175 4.22 -7.29 17.28
CA LEU A 175 4.01 -6.96 18.69
C LEU A 175 3.63 -8.18 19.52
N ILE A 176 2.75 -9.05 19.00
CA ILE A 176 2.38 -10.31 19.67
C ILE A 176 3.63 -11.17 19.88
N ASN A 177 4.40 -11.43 18.82
CA ASN A 177 5.61 -12.25 18.90
C ASN A 177 6.61 -11.68 19.91
N SER A 178 6.83 -10.36 19.90
CA SER A 178 7.74 -9.70 20.85
C SER A 178 7.27 -9.84 22.31
N LEU A 179 5.96 -9.75 22.57
CA LEU A 179 5.40 -9.94 23.91
C LEU A 179 5.49 -11.41 24.36
N GLU A 180 5.23 -12.37 23.46
CA GLU A 180 5.36 -13.80 23.73
C GLU A 180 6.81 -14.16 24.08
N GLU A 181 7.79 -13.65 23.32
CA GLU A 181 9.21 -13.82 23.61
C GLU A 181 9.57 -13.25 24.99
N MET A 182 9.11 -12.05 25.33
CA MET A 182 9.34 -11.45 26.66
C MET A 182 8.71 -12.28 27.78
N CYS A 183 7.52 -12.85 27.56
CA CYS A 183 6.86 -13.71 28.54
C CYS A 183 7.64 -15.00 28.80
N LEU A 184 8.38 -15.52 27.80
CA LEU A 184 9.18 -16.75 27.87
C LEU A 184 10.61 -16.54 28.42
N LEU A 185 11.04 -15.31 28.68
CA LEU A 185 12.36 -15.06 29.27
C LEU A 185 12.46 -15.62 30.70
N PRO A 186 13.57 -16.31 31.05
CA PRO A 186 13.88 -16.71 32.43
C PRO A 186 13.76 -15.54 33.40
N GLU A 187 13.23 -15.77 34.61
CA GLU A 187 13.02 -14.76 35.66
C GLU A 187 14.26 -13.87 35.91
N GLU A 188 15.45 -14.48 35.81
CA GLU A 188 16.76 -13.84 36.01
C GLU A 188 17.07 -12.76 34.97
N ILE A 189 16.56 -12.89 33.74
CA ILE A 189 16.75 -11.91 32.66
C ILE A 189 15.69 -10.80 32.75
N LYS A 190 14.46 -11.13 33.17
CA LYS A 190 13.40 -10.13 33.40
C LYS A 190 13.78 -9.12 34.48
N GLN A 191 14.41 -9.57 35.57
CA GLN A 191 14.91 -8.68 36.63
C GLN A 191 16.05 -7.75 36.16
N VAL A 192 16.86 -8.16 35.18
CA VAL A 192 17.89 -7.29 34.60
C VAL A 192 17.25 -6.19 33.74
N CYS A 193 16.18 -6.49 33.01
CA CYS A 193 15.45 -5.52 32.20
C CYS A 193 14.64 -4.50 33.02
N GLU A 194 14.23 -4.83 34.24
CA GLU A 194 13.51 -3.89 35.14
C GLU A 194 14.45 -2.93 35.91
N ASN A 195 15.76 -3.20 35.93
CA ASN A 195 16.75 -2.42 36.67
C ASN A 195 17.57 -1.44 35.78
N PHE A 196 17.12 -1.18 34.53
CA PHE A 196 17.72 -0.20 33.61
C PHE A 196 16.79 0.97 33.27
#